data_AF-A0A081BDC2-F1
#
_entry.id   AF-A0A081BDC2-F1
#
_cell.length_a   1.000
_cell.length_b   1.000
_cell.length_c   1.000
_cell.angle_alpha   90.00
_cell.angle_beta   90.00
_cell.angle_gamma   90.00
#
_symmetry.space_group_name_H-M   'P 1'
#
loop_
_entity.id
_entity.type
_entity.pdbx_description
1 polymer ?
#
loop_
_entity_poly.entity_id
_entity_poly.type
_entity_poly.pdbx_seq_one_letter_code
_entity_poly.pdbx_strand_id
1 'polypeptide(L)'
;MSKRDWLFFTAVGGFLALALVYAGSLNEHGSASGSYQSAAEIHTEADRIETQFPAAQSLKADPEATQDERERRDLAAQEGMALWAERLFWITFAGVVLLALTFLEAWKTAVAAQEMATITRTSAEKQLRAYISIEDVLLHNFDGPYATLIEVQYRNRGQTPAYNVRRSLKYHVSPSGEVPKDPEDDFLVNAERQGRLGIAPSQGRSVSIPIENRLFDMLKGQISAGRTPMFVVGRFYYRDVFGVERITAFNIRVPGDIDGPLDGAVFMYCDDGNWST
;
A
#
# COMPACT_ATOMS: atom_id res chain seq x y z
N MET A 1 2.14 10.37 -17.92
CA MET A 1 3.46 10.82 -18.41
C MET A 1 3.51 12.32 -18.24
N SER A 2 4.31 12.80 -17.28
CA SER A 2 4.37 14.22 -16.92
C SER A 2 5.17 14.99 -17.98
N LYS A 3 4.97 16.30 -18.11
CA LYS A 3 5.79 17.15 -19.02
C LYS A 3 7.30 17.07 -18.72
N ARG A 4 7.70 16.66 -17.50
CA ARG A 4 9.12 16.44 -17.15
C ARG A 4 9.67 15.15 -17.75
N ASP A 5 8.86 14.11 -17.89
CA ASP A 5 9.30 12.81 -18.43
C ASP A 5 9.69 12.95 -19.92
N TRP A 6 8.95 13.77 -20.67
CA TRP A 6 9.20 14.01 -22.11
C TRP A 6 10.52 14.77 -22.37
N LEU A 7 10.88 15.70 -21.48
CA LEU A 7 12.16 16.41 -21.54
C LEU A 7 13.36 15.48 -21.28
N PHE A 8 13.19 14.48 -20.41
CA PHE A 8 14.25 13.51 -20.15
C PHE A 8 14.48 12.58 -21.34
N PHE A 9 13.41 12.06 -21.96
CA PHE A 9 13.52 11.21 -23.15
C PHE A 9 14.11 11.94 -24.36
N THR A 10 13.77 13.22 -24.56
CA THR A 10 14.35 14.02 -25.65
C THR A 10 15.82 14.32 -25.41
N ALA A 11 16.23 14.60 -24.17
CA ALA A 11 17.64 14.81 -23.83
C ALA A 11 18.48 13.54 -23.99
N VAL A 12 18.02 12.40 -23.47
CA VAL A 12 18.71 11.11 -23.60
C VAL A 12 18.74 10.65 -25.06
N GLY A 13 17.63 10.73 -25.77
CA GLY A 13 17.55 10.40 -27.20
C GLY A 13 18.46 11.28 -28.05
N GLY A 14 18.54 12.58 -27.75
CA GLY A 14 19.46 13.51 -28.38
C GLY A 14 20.92 13.13 -28.14
N PHE A 15 21.29 12.80 -26.91
CA PHE A 15 22.66 12.40 -26.56
C PHE A 15 23.07 11.07 -27.24
N LEU A 16 22.15 10.11 -27.31
CA LEU A 16 22.37 8.81 -27.93
C LEU A 16 22.49 8.91 -29.45
N ALA A 17 21.65 9.76 -30.07
CA ALA A 17 21.78 10.08 -31.50
C ALA A 17 23.11 10.77 -31.80
N LEU A 18 23.54 11.72 -30.96
CA LEU A 18 24.83 12.40 -31.13
C LEU A 18 26.01 11.45 -30.94
N ALA A 19 25.94 10.54 -29.96
CA ALA A 19 26.94 9.50 -29.75
C ALA A 19 27.01 8.52 -30.93
N LEU A 20 25.87 8.12 -31.51
CA LEU A 20 25.82 7.28 -32.70
C LEU A 20 26.38 7.98 -33.95
N VAL A 21 26.09 9.27 -34.13
CA VAL A 21 26.66 10.07 -35.22
C VAL A 21 28.19 10.20 -35.04
N TYR A 22 28.65 10.44 -33.82
CA TYR A 22 30.09 10.55 -33.52
C TYR A 22 30.83 9.21 -33.66
N ALA A 23 30.19 8.10 -33.25
CA ALA A 23 30.72 6.75 -33.46
C ALA A 23 30.75 6.38 -34.95
N GLY A 24 29.75 6.80 -35.73
CA GLY A 24 29.72 6.66 -37.18
C GLY A 24 30.87 7.40 -37.87
N SER A 25 31.18 8.63 -37.45
CA SER A 25 32.31 9.38 -38.02
C SER A 25 33.67 8.81 -37.65
N LEU A 26 33.79 8.16 -36.48
CA LEU A 26 35.02 7.44 -36.11
C LEU A 26 35.20 6.17 -36.96
N ASN A 27 34.10 5.53 -37.38
CA ASN A 27 34.15 4.35 -38.26
C ASN A 27 34.59 4.67 -39.70
N GLU A 28 34.37 5.90 -40.18
CA GLU A 28 34.91 6.34 -41.49
C GLU A 28 36.44 6.48 -41.52
N HIS A 29 37.13 6.41 -40.38
CA HIS A 29 38.59 6.33 -40.30
C HIS A 29 39.11 4.96 -39.85
N GLY A 30 38.22 3.97 -39.71
CA GLY A 30 38.53 2.68 -39.09
C GLY A 30 37.88 1.46 -39.76
N SER A 31 37.67 1.47 -41.08
CA SER A 31 37.36 0.23 -41.81
C SER A 31 38.62 -0.61 -42.02
N ALA A 32 39.13 -1.14 -40.91
CA ALA A 32 40.10 -2.23 -40.83
C ALA A 32 39.65 -3.21 -39.74
N SER A 33 38.39 -3.66 -39.79
CA SER A 33 37.89 -4.71 -38.88
C SER A 33 38.26 -6.07 -39.47
N GLY A 34 39.38 -6.62 -38.97
CA GLY A 34 39.78 -7.99 -39.19
C GLY A 34 38.76 -8.98 -38.64
N SER A 35 38.44 -9.96 -39.47
CA SER A 35 37.96 -11.27 -39.07
C SER A 35 38.87 -11.83 -37.99
N TYR A 36 38.31 -12.41 -36.92
CA TYR A 36 39.07 -13.30 -36.04
C TYR A 36 39.32 -14.60 -36.78
N GLN A 37 40.22 -14.58 -37.75
CA GLN A 37 40.78 -15.77 -38.35
C GLN A 37 41.78 -16.38 -37.37
N SER A 38 41.71 -17.71 -37.26
CA SER A 38 42.68 -18.56 -36.58
C SER A 38 44.11 -18.05 -36.82
N ALA A 39 44.96 -18.05 -35.79
CA ALA A 39 46.33 -17.54 -35.85
C ALA A 39 47.19 -18.11 -37.02
N ALA A 40 46.77 -19.22 -37.64
CA ALA A 40 47.38 -19.78 -38.83
C ALA A 40 46.99 -19.08 -40.15
N GLU A 41 45.82 -18.46 -40.26
CA GLU A 41 45.40 -17.71 -41.46
C GLU A 41 45.96 -16.27 -41.46
N ILE A 42 46.18 -15.65 -40.29
CA ILE A 42 46.71 -14.27 -40.15
C ILE A 42 48.09 -14.10 -40.81
N HIS A 43 48.97 -15.11 -40.72
CA HIS A 43 50.27 -15.03 -41.39
C HIS A 43 50.19 -15.09 -42.92
N THR A 44 49.16 -15.73 -43.47
CA THR A 44 49.02 -15.90 -44.93
C THR A 44 48.36 -14.67 -45.58
N GLU A 45 47.52 -13.95 -44.83
CA GLU A 45 46.91 -12.70 -45.31
C GLU A 45 47.80 -11.46 -45.08
N ALA A 46 48.66 -11.46 -44.04
CA ALA A 46 49.63 -10.39 -43.81
C ALA A 46 50.61 -10.20 -44.98
N ASP A 47 51.12 -11.30 -45.57
CA ASP A 47 51.98 -11.26 -46.76
C ASP A 47 51.23 -10.75 -48.01
N ARG A 48 49.91 -10.94 -48.08
CA ARG A 48 49.09 -10.48 -49.22
C ARG A 48 48.76 -8.98 -49.13
N ILE A 49 48.47 -8.47 -47.94
CA ILE A 49 48.17 -7.04 -47.73
C ILE A 49 49.41 -6.18 -48.01
N GLU A 50 50.63 -6.70 -47.76
CA GLU A 50 51.88 -6.00 -48.07
C GLU A 50 52.05 -5.72 -49.58
N THR A 51 51.43 -6.53 -50.45
CA THR A 51 51.47 -6.31 -51.91
C THR A 51 50.39 -5.37 -52.45
N GLN A 52 49.31 -5.13 -51.70
CA GLN A 52 48.13 -4.40 -52.20
C GLN A 52 48.09 -2.92 -51.79
N PHE A 53 48.88 -2.50 -50.80
CA PHE A 53 49.00 -1.10 -50.37
C PHE A 53 50.46 -0.62 -50.38
N PRO A 54 51.10 -0.45 -51.56
CA PRO A 54 52.46 0.09 -51.64
C PRO A 54 52.58 1.54 -51.11
N ALA A 55 51.46 2.22 -50.86
CA ALA A 55 51.41 3.56 -50.26
C ALA A 55 51.50 3.58 -48.72
N ALA A 56 51.26 2.45 -48.03
CA ALA A 56 51.40 2.40 -46.57
C ALA A 56 52.86 2.24 -46.11
N GLN A 57 53.77 1.85 -47.03
CA GLN A 57 55.21 1.72 -46.76
C GLN A 57 56.00 3.05 -46.78
N SER A 58 55.36 4.21 -47.01
CA SER A 58 56.08 5.50 -47.07
C SER A 58 56.06 6.33 -45.78
N LEU A 59 55.56 5.80 -44.67
CA LEU A 59 55.91 6.29 -43.32
C LEU A 59 57.22 5.64 -42.84
N LYS A 60 58.12 5.27 -43.76
CA LYS A 60 59.53 5.08 -43.43
C LYS A 60 60.00 6.40 -42.83
N ALA A 61 60.23 6.37 -41.53
CA ALA A 61 60.80 7.47 -40.77
C ALA A 61 61.96 8.02 -41.59
N ASP A 62 61.79 9.25 -42.07
CA ASP A 62 62.79 9.93 -42.88
C ASP A 62 64.13 9.86 -42.11
N PRO A 63 65.08 9.03 -42.58
CA PRO A 63 66.29 8.76 -41.82
C PRO A 63 67.16 10.01 -41.72
N GLU A 64 66.91 11.01 -42.58
CA GLU A 64 67.60 12.30 -42.61
C GLU A 64 66.88 13.41 -41.81
N ALA A 65 65.67 13.16 -41.28
CA ALA A 65 65.01 14.13 -40.41
C ALA A 65 65.90 14.42 -39.21
N THR A 66 66.35 15.68 -39.13
CA THR A 66 67.20 16.17 -38.04
C THR A 66 66.55 15.88 -36.69
N GLN A 67 67.37 15.58 -35.68
CA GLN A 67 66.89 15.22 -34.34
C GLN A 67 65.87 16.23 -33.79
N ASP A 68 66.09 17.52 -34.04
CA ASP A 68 65.18 18.62 -33.71
C ASP A 68 63.77 18.50 -34.35
N GLU A 69 63.66 18.02 -35.60
CA GLU A 69 62.36 17.87 -36.26
C GLU A 69 61.55 16.71 -35.68
N ARG A 70 62.24 15.64 -35.24
CA ARG A 70 61.61 14.51 -34.55
C ARG A 70 61.08 14.95 -33.19
N GLU A 71 61.88 15.70 -32.43
CA GLU A 71 61.48 16.24 -31.13
C GLU A 71 60.28 17.18 -31.24
N ARG A 72 60.23 18.06 -32.26
CA ARG A 72 59.06 18.94 -32.50
C ARG A 72 57.80 18.18 -32.89
N ARG A 73 57.92 17.16 -33.75
CA ARG A 73 56.76 16.32 -34.13
C ARG A 73 56.23 15.54 -32.94
N ASP A 74 57.12 15.03 -32.09
CA ASP A 74 56.72 14.30 -30.89
C ASP A 74 56.04 15.23 -29.87
N LEU A 75 56.57 16.43 -29.64
CA LEU A 75 55.92 17.45 -28.80
C LEU A 75 54.54 17.85 -29.33
N ALA A 76 54.40 18.10 -30.63
CA ALA A 76 53.10 18.43 -31.24
C ALA A 76 52.09 17.27 -31.11
N ALA A 77 52.56 16.02 -31.24
CA ALA A 77 51.73 14.85 -31.01
C ALA A 77 51.30 14.74 -29.55
N GLN A 78 52.21 14.99 -28.60
CA GLN A 78 51.91 14.97 -27.16
C GLN A 78 50.91 16.06 -26.75
N GLU A 79 51.06 17.29 -27.25
CA GLU A 79 50.10 18.38 -27.02
C GLU A 79 48.72 18.05 -27.60
N GLY A 80 48.69 17.48 -28.81
CA GLY A 80 47.46 17.01 -29.43
C GLY A 80 46.76 15.93 -28.61
N MET A 81 47.52 14.94 -28.11
CA MET A 81 46.98 13.90 -27.23
C MET A 81 46.44 14.47 -25.91
N ALA A 82 47.13 15.44 -25.32
CA ALA A 82 46.68 16.08 -24.08
C ALA A 82 45.34 16.80 -24.24
N LEU A 83 45.16 17.57 -25.32
CA LEU A 83 43.90 18.25 -25.62
C LEU A 83 42.73 17.28 -25.88
N TRP A 84 43.00 16.16 -26.56
CA TRP A 84 42.00 15.11 -26.75
C TRP A 84 41.65 14.39 -25.45
N ALA A 85 42.65 14.08 -24.62
CA ALA A 85 42.46 13.47 -23.32
C ALA A 85 41.61 14.36 -22.39
N GLU A 86 41.86 15.68 -22.39
CA GLU A 86 41.06 16.64 -21.62
C GLU A 86 39.58 16.62 -22.03
N ARG A 87 39.29 16.61 -23.34
CA ARG A 87 37.90 16.55 -23.84
C ARG A 87 37.22 15.24 -23.47
N LEU A 88 37.91 14.11 -23.62
CA LEU A 88 37.39 12.79 -23.26
C LEU A 88 37.12 12.69 -21.75
N PHE A 89 37.99 13.29 -20.93
CA PHE A 89 37.78 13.37 -19.49
C PHE A 89 36.46 14.08 -19.15
N TRP A 90 36.18 15.24 -19.75
CA TRP A 90 34.94 15.96 -19.48
C TRP A 90 33.69 15.23 -19.97
N ILE A 91 33.77 14.53 -21.11
CA ILE A 91 32.65 13.72 -21.63
C ILE A 91 32.36 12.54 -20.69
N THR A 92 33.39 11.80 -20.27
CA THR A 92 33.22 10.68 -19.34
C THR A 92 32.72 11.14 -17.98
N PHE A 93 33.23 12.27 -17.48
CA PHE A 93 32.75 12.91 -16.25
C PHE A 93 31.26 13.25 -16.33
N ALA A 94 30.82 13.89 -17.41
CA ALA A 94 29.40 14.20 -17.63
C ALA A 94 28.53 12.93 -17.67
N GLY A 95 29.02 11.85 -18.31
CA GLY A 95 28.35 10.55 -18.32
C GLY A 95 28.16 9.95 -16.92
N VAL A 96 29.19 10.00 -16.07
CA VAL A 96 29.13 9.53 -14.69
C VAL A 96 28.14 10.36 -13.86
N VAL A 97 28.14 11.69 -14.03
CA VAL A 97 27.18 12.57 -13.35
C VAL A 97 25.74 12.24 -13.75
N LEU A 98 25.46 12.02 -15.04
CA LEU A 98 24.13 11.63 -15.51
C LEU A 98 23.70 10.27 -14.93
N LEU A 99 24.60 9.29 -14.88
CA LEU A 99 24.33 7.99 -14.25
C LEU A 99 24.06 8.12 -12.74
N ALA A 100 24.78 9.00 -12.04
CA ALA A 100 24.52 9.24 -10.63
C ALA A 100 23.13 9.88 -10.41
N LEU A 101 22.74 10.82 -11.27
CA LEU A 101 21.41 11.44 -11.23
C LEU A 101 20.30 10.41 -11.53
N THR A 102 20.48 9.57 -12.54
CA THR A 102 19.48 8.52 -12.86
C THR A 102 19.33 7.52 -11.73
N PHE A 103 20.44 7.15 -11.06
CA PHE A 103 20.41 6.28 -9.90
C PHE A 103 19.68 6.92 -8.71
N LEU A 104 19.90 8.21 -8.45
CA LEU A 104 19.19 8.95 -7.40
C LEU A 104 17.68 9.04 -7.66
N GLU A 105 17.26 9.26 -8.92
CA GLU A 105 15.84 9.26 -9.29
C GLU A 105 15.23 7.87 -9.17
N ALA A 106 15.93 6.83 -9.63
CA ALA A 106 15.50 5.44 -9.49
C ALA A 106 15.32 5.05 -8.02
N TRP A 107 16.25 5.47 -7.15
CA TRP A 107 16.16 5.26 -5.70
C TRP A 107 14.91 5.92 -5.10
N LYS A 108 14.66 7.20 -5.42
CA LYS A 108 13.48 7.92 -4.93
C LYS A 108 12.18 7.26 -5.37
N THR A 109 12.12 6.82 -6.63
CA THR A 109 10.96 6.08 -7.16
C THR A 109 10.76 4.76 -6.44
N ALA A 110 11.83 4.03 -6.15
CA ALA A 110 11.75 2.76 -5.42
C ALA A 110 11.18 2.94 -4.01
N VAL A 111 11.63 3.97 -3.27
CA VAL A 111 11.10 4.30 -1.94
C VAL A 111 9.62 4.66 -2.01
N ALA A 112 9.23 5.54 -2.94
CA ALA A 112 7.83 5.94 -3.12
C ALA A 112 6.93 4.75 -3.49
N ALA A 113 7.43 3.82 -4.32
CA ALA A 113 6.69 2.60 -4.66
C ALA A 113 6.47 1.69 -3.44
N GLN A 114 7.45 1.60 -2.54
CA GLN A 114 7.33 0.83 -1.30
C GLN A 114 6.30 1.43 -0.33
N GLU A 115 6.29 2.76 -0.19
CA GLU A 115 5.28 3.48 0.60
C GLU A 115 3.88 3.27 0.03
N MET A 116 3.72 3.42 -1.29
CA MET A 116 2.45 3.19 -1.98
C MET A 116 1.96 1.74 -1.83
N ALA A 117 2.85 0.75 -1.88
CA ALA A 117 2.49 -0.65 -1.64
C ALA A 117 1.96 -0.85 -0.22
N THR A 118 2.55 -0.18 0.78
CA THR A 118 2.13 -0.24 2.18
C THR A 118 0.76 0.41 2.38
N ILE A 119 0.54 1.60 1.80
CA ILE A 119 -0.76 2.28 1.82
C ILE A 119 -1.83 1.44 1.14
N THR A 120 -1.52 0.88 -0.03
CA THR A 120 -2.44 0.01 -0.78
C THR A 120 -2.82 -1.22 0.04
N ARG A 121 -1.85 -1.85 0.71
CA ARG A 121 -2.09 -2.99 1.59
C ARG A 121 -3.01 -2.63 2.75
N THR A 122 -2.70 -1.57 3.50
CA THR A 122 -3.54 -1.17 4.65
C THR A 122 -4.95 -0.72 4.23
N SER A 123 -5.08 -0.11 3.04
CA SER A 123 -6.38 0.23 2.46
C SER A 123 -7.18 -1.02 2.10
N ALA A 124 -6.55 -1.99 1.42
CA ALA A 124 -7.17 -3.26 1.09
C ALA A 124 -7.60 -4.04 2.35
N GLU A 125 -6.75 -4.07 3.38
CA GLU A 125 -7.08 -4.68 4.67
C GLU A 125 -8.32 -4.02 5.32
N LYS A 126 -8.40 -2.68 5.32
CA LYS A 126 -9.57 -1.93 5.84
C LYS A 126 -10.84 -2.16 5.03
N GLN A 127 -10.75 -2.38 3.72
CA GLN A 127 -11.90 -2.63 2.86
C GLN A 127 -12.43 -4.06 3.00
N LEU A 128 -11.54 -5.04 3.18
CA LEU A 128 -11.89 -6.46 3.21
C LEU A 128 -12.22 -6.99 4.62
N ARG A 129 -11.87 -6.26 5.68
CA ARG A 129 -12.06 -6.75 7.06
C ARG A 129 -13.52 -7.07 7.41
N ALA A 130 -13.68 -7.89 8.43
CA ALA A 130 -14.96 -8.17 9.05
C ALA A 130 -15.47 -6.91 9.77
N TYR A 131 -16.78 -6.69 9.71
CA TYR A 131 -17.47 -5.60 10.40
C TYR A 131 -18.73 -6.16 11.05
N ILE A 132 -18.71 -6.35 12.37
CA ILE A 132 -19.92 -6.74 13.08
C ILE A 132 -20.75 -5.49 13.33
N SER A 133 -21.97 -5.46 12.81
CA SER A 133 -22.94 -4.39 13.04
C SER A 133 -24.18 -4.95 13.71
N ILE A 134 -24.81 -4.15 14.57
CA ILE A 134 -26.18 -4.43 14.98
C ILE A 134 -27.12 -4.25 13.78
N GLU A 135 -27.98 -5.24 13.58
CA GLU A 135 -29.01 -5.19 12.54
C GLU A 135 -30.30 -4.65 13.14
N ASP A 136 -30.73 -5.25 14.25
CA ASP A 136 -31.91 -4.83 14.97
C ASP A 136 -31.78 -5.17 16.46
N VAL A 137 -32.57 -4.50 17.28
CA VAL A 137 -32.83 -4.91 18.65
C VAL A 137 -34.34 -5.06 18.75
N LEU A 138 -34.82 -6.15 19.33
CA LEU A 138 -36.24 -6.43 19.45
C LEU A 138 -36.57 -6.68 20.91
N LEU A 139 -37.70 -6.14 21.35
CA LEU A 139 -38.28 -6.47 22.64
C LEU A 139 -39.38 -7.49 22.40
N HIS A 140 -39.31 -8.61 23.13
CA HIS A 140 -40.27 -9.70 23.04
C HIS A 140 -41.00 -9.88 24.37
N ASN A 141 -42.27 -10.30 24.31
CA ASN A 141 -43.09 -10.58 25.48
C ASN A 141 -43.15 -9.39 26.45
N PHE A 142 -43.19 -8.16 25.92
CA PHE A 142 -43.25 -6.99 26.78
C PHE A 142 -44.52 -7.02 27.66
N ASP A 143 -45.70 -7.23 27.06
CA ASP A 143 -47.00 -7.37 27.75
C ASP A 143 -47.47 -8.81 27.95
N GLY A 144 -46.59 -9.78 27.72
CA GLY A 144 -46.91 -11.20 27.81
C GLY A 144 -46.87 -11.77 29.23
N PRO A 145 -47.38 -13.01 29.42
CA PRO A 145 -47.25 -13.75 30.67
C PRO A 145 -45.83 -14.34 30.89
N TYR A 146 -44.95 -14.21 29.89
CA TYR A 146 -43.58 -14.71 29.91
C TYR A 146 -42.59 -13.60 30.25
N ALA A 147 -41.37 -13.98 30.66
CA ALA A 147 -40.30 -13.01 30.90
C ALA A 147 -40.02 -12.19 29.63
N THR A 148 -39.89 -10.87 29.80
CA THR A 148 -39.50 -9.98 28.71
C THR A 148 -38.07 -10.28 28.27
N LEU A 149 -37.87 -10.41 26.96
CA LEU A 149 -36.57 -10.73 26.36
C LEU A 149 -36.16 -9.59 25.43
N ILE A 150 -34.89 -9.17 25.52
CA ILE A 150 -34.26 -8.29 24.54
C ILE A 150 -33.49 -9.18 23.57
N GLU A 151 -33.94 -9.28 22.33
CA GLU A 151 -33.18 -9.94 21.28
C GLU A 151 -32.31 -8.91 20.54
N VAL A 152 -31.00 -9.08 20.58
CA VAL A 152 -30.06 -8.30 19.78
C VAL A 152 -29.69 -9.10 18.54
N GLN A 153 -30.08 -8.62 17.37
CA GLN A 153 -29.71 -9.18 16.08
C GLN A 153 -28.48 -8.46 15.55
N TYR A 154 -27.48 -9.22 15.10
CA TYR A 154 -26.23 -8.67 14.62
C TYR A 154 -25.72 -9.48 13.43
N ARG A 155 -25.00 -8.80 12.54
CA ARG A 155 -24.54 -9.35 11.27
C ARG A 155 -23.13 -8.92 10.96
N ASN A 156 -22.35 -9.81 10.34
CA ASN A 156 -21.09 -9.42 9.72
C ASN A 156 -21.36 -8.76 8.36
N ARG A 157 -21.19 -7.45 8.26
CA ARG A 157 -21.27 -6.68 7.00
C ARG A 157 -19.94 -6.62 6.24
N GLY A 158 -18.87 -7.15 6.82
CA GLY A 158 -17.57 -7.23 6.16
C GLY A 158 -17.50 -8.34 5.12
N GLN A 159 -16.45 -8.30 4.28
CA GLN A 159 -16.24 -9.29 3.22
C GLN A 159 -15.51 -10.55 3.69
N THR A 160 -14.95 -10.53 4.91
CA THR A 160 -14.22 -11.65 5.49
C THR A 160 -14.92 -12.18 6.74
N PRO A 161 -14.76 -13.47 7.09
CA PRO A 161 -15.33 -14.03 8.31
C PRO A 161 -14.78 -13.34 9.57
N ALA A 162 -15.64 -13.21 10.60
CA ALA A 162 -15.23 -12.83 11.94
C ALA A 162 -15.03 -14.09 12.79
N TYR A 163 -13.86 -14.26 13.39
CA TYR A 163 -13.52 -15.41 14.22
C TYR A 163 -13.58 -15.08 15.71
N ASN A 164 -13.76 -16.11 16.54
CA ASN A 164 -13.76 -16.01 18.00
C ASN A 164 -14.67 -14.87 18.51
N VAL A 165 -15.86 -14.74 17.92
CA VAL A 165 -16.78 -13.65 18.27
C VAL A 165 -17.28 -13.87 19.69
N ARG A 166 -16.91 -12.94 20.56
CA ARG A 166 -17.37 -12.81 21.94
C ARG A 166 -18.23 -11.56 22.04
N ARG A 167 -19.18 -11.56 22.96
CA ARG A 167 -20.11 -10.45 23.13
C ARG A 167 -20.35 -10.17 24.61
N SER A 168 -20.61 -8.91 24.87
CA SER A 168 -20.86 -8.33 26.18
C SER A 168 -22.08 -7.43 26.01
N LEU A 169 -23.19 -7.77 26.63
CA LEU A 169 -24.46 -7.07 26.45
C LEU A 169 -25.10 -6.79 27.81
N LYS A 170 -25.60 -5.56 28.01
CA LYS A 170 -26.41 -5.17 29.16
C LYS A 170 -27.52 -4.23 28.68
N TYR A 171 -28.61 -4.21 29.44
CA TYR A 171 -29.61 -3.16 29.33
C TYR A 171 -29.53 -2.24 30.55
N HIS A 172 -29.93 -1.00 30.38
CA HIS A 172 -29.98 -0.01 31.44
C HIS A 172 -31.27 0.81 31.31
N VAL A 173 -31.95 1.04 32.42
CA VAL A 173 -33.15 1.87 32.47
C VAL A 173 -32.78 3.13 33.24
N SER A 174 -32.84 4.30 32.58
CA SER A 174 -32.35 5.56 33.14
C SER A 174 -33.49 6.55 33.30
N PRO A 175 -34.03 6.77 34.52
CA PRO A 175 -35.05 7.78 34.77
C PRO A 175 -34.61 9.20 34.43
N SER A 176 -33.31 9.51 34.53
CA SER A 176 -32.74 10.81 34.17
C SER A 176 -32.55 11.00 32.67
N GLY A 177 -32.64 9.92 31.89
CA GLY A 177 -32.32 9.92 30.47
C GLY A 177 -30.83 10.00 30.15
N GLU A 178 -29.97 9.97 31.17
CA GLU A 178 -28.53 9.92 30.96
C GLU A 178 -28.13 8.61 30.30
N VAL A 179 -27.33 8.72 29.25
CA VAL A 179 -26.70 7.59 28.57
C VAL A 179 -25.76 6.90 29.58
N PRO A 180 -25.84 5.56 29.73
CA PRO A 180 -24.92 4.84 30.59
C PRO A 180 -23.48 5.15 30.19
N LYS A 181 -22.70 5.66 31.12
CA LYS A 181 -21.24 5.75 30.93
C LYS A 181 -20.72 4.33 30.78
N ASP A 182 -19.79 4.21 29.84
CA ASP A 182 -19.23 2.99 29.26
C ASP A 182 -19.36 1.74 30.15
N PRO A 183 -19.92 0.62 29.68
CA PRO A 183 -20.02 -0.61 30.44
C PRO A 183 -18.67 -0.99 31.10
N GLU A 184 -18.53 -0.79 32.42
CA GLU A 184 -17.32 -1.09 33.21
C GLU A 184 -16.82 -2.52 32.96
N ASP A 185 -15.50 -2.73 32.86
CA ASP A 185 -14.78 -3.92 32.35
C ASP A 185 -15.10 -5.30 32.99
N ASP A 186 -16.04 -5.39 33.93
CA ASP A 186 -16.57 -6.64 34.52
C ASP A 186 -17.16 -7.64 33.49
N PHE A 187 -17.19 -7.27 32.21
CA PHE A 187 -17.79 -8.04 31.13
C PHE A 187 -16.91 -9.14 30.53
N LEU A 188 -15.60 -9.16 30.78
CA LEU A 188 -14.72 -10.17 30.17
C LEU A 188 -14.93 -11.58 30.76
N VAL A 189 -15.42 -11.67 32.00
CA VAL A 189 -15.55 -12.95 32.73
C VAL A 189 -16.62 -13.87 32.12
N ASN A 190 -17.69 -13.31 31.54
CA ASN A 190 -18.77 -14.11 30.93
C ASN A 190 -18.54 -14.40 29.43
N ALA A 191 -17.62 -13.67 28.79
CA ALA A 191 -17.33 -13.80 27.37
C ALA A 191 -16.66 -15.13 26.99
N GLU A 192 -15.90 -15.74 27.91
CA GLU A 192 -15.21 -17.02 27.66
C GLU A 192 -16.16 -18.23 27.61
N ARG A 193 -17.31 -18.14 28.28
CA ARG A 193 -18.27 -19.25 28.34
C ARG A 193 -19.13 -19.41 27.08
N GLN A 194 -19.19 -18.39 26.22
CA GLN A 194 -20.13 -18.36 25.09
C GLN A 194 -19.67 -19.13 23.84
N GLY A 195 -18.55 -19.85 23.91
CA GLY A 195 -18.03 -20.63 22.79
C GLY A 195 -17.40 -19.75 21.71
N ARG A 196 -16.38 -20.27 21.03
CA ARG A 196 -15.71 -19.55 19.93
C ARG A 196 -16.53 -19.74 18.65
N LEU A 197 -17.43 -18.81 18.37
CA LEU A 197 -18.23 -18.86 17.15
C LEU A 197 -17.58 -18.02 16.04
N GLY A 198 -17.51 -18.59 14.84
CA GLY A 198 -17.21 -17.86 13.61
C GLY A 198 -18.50 -17.34 12.96
N ILE A 199 -18.43 -16.14 12.37
CA ILE A 199 -19.54 -15.53 11.63
C ILE A 199 -19.06 -15.25 10.20
N ALA A 200 -19.63 -15.98 9.24
CA ALA A 200 -19.32 -15.81 7.83
C ALA A 200 -19.75 -14.42 7.30
N PRO A 201 -19.22 -13.96 6.17
CA PRO A 201 -19.68 -12.74 5.52
C PRO A 201 -21.20 -12.76 5.30
N SER A 202 -21.87 -11.64 5.59
CA SER A 202 -23.33 -11.48 5.53
C SER A 202 -24.16 -12.37 6.47
N GLN A 203 -23.54 -13.23 7.28
CA GLN A 203 -24.26 -14.09 8.20
C GLN A 203 -24.77 -13.28 9.41
N GLY A 204 -26.07 -13.35 9.65
CA GLY A 204 -26.73 -12.82 10.84
C GLY A 204 -26.77 -13.85 11.97
N ARG A 205 -26.81 -13.36 13.21
CA ARG A 205 -27.05 -14.12 14.43
C ARG A 205 -27.89 -13.26 15.37
N SER A 206 -28.55 -13.91 16.32
CA SER A 206 -29.23 -13.22 17.40
C SER A 206 -28.85 -13.76 18.76
N VAL A 207 -29.08 -12.95 19.78
CA VAL A 207 -28.89 -13.30 21.18
C VAL A 207 -29.97 -12.63 22.01
N SER A 208 -30.57 -13.40 22.91
CA SER A 208 -31.61 -12.92 23.80
C SER A 208 -31.03 -12.68 25.20
N ILE A 209 -31.40 -11.55 25.81
CA ILE A 209 -31.08 -11.17 27.18
C ILE A 209 -32.40 -11.17 27.95
N PRO A 210 -32.59 -12.07 28.92
CA PRO A 210 -33.78 -12.02 29.75
C PRO A 210 -33.72 -10.82 30.71
N ILE A 211 -34.85 -10.13 30.82
CA ILE A 211 -35.02 -9.04 31.79
C ILE A 211 -35.58 -9.63 33.08
N GLU A 212 -34.70 -10.03 34.00
CA GLU A 212 -35.07 -10.63 35.29
C GLU A 212 -35.02 -9.60 36.43
N ASN A 213 -35.70 -8.46 36.27
CA ASN A 213 -35.62 -7.38 37.24
C ASN A 213 -36.99 -6.85 37.65
N ARG A 214 -37.34 -6.96 38.94
CA ARG A 214 -38.54 -6.35 39.54
C ARG A 214 -38.63 -4.84 39.26
N LEU A 215 -37.49 -4.16 39.15
CA LEU A 215 -37.44 -2.75 38.77
C LEU A 215 -38.01 -2.50 37.37
N PHE A 216 -37.77 -3.41 36.43
CA PHE A 216 -38.33 -3.30 35.10
C PHE A 216 -39.85 -3.37 35.13
N ASP A 217 -40.43 -4.33 35.87
CA ASP A 217 -41.89 -4.45 36.01
C ASP A 217 -42.50 -3.16 36.60
N MET A 218 -41.84 -2.54 37.58
CA MET A 218 -42.29 -1.27 38.16
C MET A 218 -42.19 -0.09 37.19
N LEU A 219 -41.15 -0.05 36.36
CA LEU A 219 -40.90 1.04 35.40
C LEU A 219 -41.56 0.80 34.05
N LYS A 220 -42.15 -0.37 33.81
CA LYS A 220 -42.72 -0.79 32.53
C LYS A 220 -43.73 0.22 31.96
N GLY A 221 -44.63 0.72 32.81
CA GLY A 221 -45.58 1.77 32.42
C GLY A 221 -44.92 3.10 32.05
N GLN A 222 -43.80 3.45 32.71
CA GLN A 222 -43.04 4.67 32.42
C GLN A 222 -42.22 4.54 31.13
N ILE A 223 -41.67 3.36 30.86
CA ILE A 223 -40.97 3.02 29.61
C ILE A 223 -41.95 3.08 28.44
N SER A 224 -43.13 2.45 28.57
CA SER A 224 -44.19 2.47 27.55
C SER A 224 -44.64 3.88 27.22
N ALA A 225 -44.81 4.73 28.25
CA ALA A 225 -45.22 6.11 28.10
C ALA A 225 -44.10 7.08 27.68
N GLY A 226 -42.90 6.59 27.33
CA GLY A 226 -41.79 7.46 26.88
C GLY A 226 -41.13 8.32 27.95
N ARG A 227 -41.49 8.15 29.22
CA ARG A 227 -40.96 8.97 30.32
C ARG A 227 -39.61 8.48 30.82
N THR A 228 -39.32 7.19 30.64
CA THR A 228 -38.07 6.59 31.08
C THR A 228 -37.44 5.83 29.92
N PRO A 229 -36.35 6.34 29.32
CA PRO A 229 -35.67 5.63 28.26
C PRO A 229 -34.97 4.37 28.80
N MET A 230 -35.02 3.33 27.98
CA MET A 230 -34.21 2.14 28.15
C MET A 230 -33.11 2.15 27.09
N PHE A 231 -31.91 1.74 27.50
CA PHE A 231 -30.73 1.62 26.65
C PHE A 231 -30.27 0.18 26.60
N VAL A 232 -29.82 -0.27 25.44
CA VAL A 232 -29.12 -1.53 25.24
C VAL A 232 -27.71 -1.18 24.81
N VAL A 233 -26.76 -1.52 25.68
CA VAL A 233 -25.33 -1.24 25.48
C VAL A 233 -24.58 -2.54 25.36
N GLY A 234 -23.59 -2.57 24.47
CA GLY A 234 -22.79 -3.77 24.32
C GLY A 234 -21.52 -3.59 23.52
N ARG A 235 -20.68 -4.61 23.58
CA ARG A 235 -19.43 -4.72 22.84
C ARG A 235 -19.31 -6.11 22.23
N PHE A 236 -18.91 -6.16 20.96
CA PHE A 236 -18.45 -7.38 20.30
C PHE A 236 -16.94 -7.37 20.21
N TYR A 237 -16.31 -8.46 20.64
CA TYR A 237 -14.88 -8.69 20.50
C TYR A 237 -14.69 -9.82 19.50
N TYR A 238 -13.89 -9.61 18.46
CA TYR A 238 -13.68 -10.62 17.42
C TYR A 238 -12.28 -10.50 16.83
N ARG A 239 -11.85 -11.53 16.12
CA ARG A 239 -10.61 -11.53 15.35
C ARG A 239 -10.94 -11.58 13.86
N ASP A 240 -10.38 -10.66 13.09
CA ASP A 240 -10.54 -10.67 11.64
C ASP A 240 -9.63 -11.73 10.97
N VAL A 241 -9.75 -11.90 9.65
CA VAL A 241 -8.89 -12.83 8.89
C VAL A 241 -7.41 -12.42 8.89
N PHE A 242 -7.10 -11.17 9.20
CA PHE A 242 -5.74 -10.65 9.31
C PHE A 242 -5.13 -10.89 10.71
N GLY A 243 -5.88 -11.54 11.60
CA GLY A 243 -5.42 -11.90 12.94
C GLY A 243 -5.48 -10.76 13.95
N VAL A 244 -6.04 -9.60 13.57
CA VAL A 244 -6.15 -8.42 14.44
C VAL A 244 -7.42 -8.53 15.29
N GLU A 245 -7.29 -8.24 16.58
CA GLU A 245 -8.44 -8.15 17.49
C GLU A 245 -9.18 -6.83 17.29
N ARG A 246 -10.49 -6.93 17.10
CA ARG A 246 -11.40 -5.84 16.81
C ARG A 246 -12.48 -5.78 17.87
N ILE A 247 -12.96 -4.56 18.09
CA ILE A 247 -14.03 -4.28 19.02
C ILE A 247 -15.06 -3.44 18.28
N THR A 248 -16.32 -3.81 18.39
CA THR A 248 -17.44 -2.95 17.99
C THR A 248 -18.28 -2.68 19.23
N ALA A 249 -18.29 -1.43 19.67
CA ALA A 249 -19.13 -0.94 20.74
C ALA A 249 -20.42 -0.35 20.15
N PHE A 250 -21.55 -0.61 20.80
CA PHE A 250 -22.81 -0.01 20.43
C PHE A 250 -23.62 0.43 21.64
N ASN A 251 -24.43 1.44 21.41
CA ASN A 251 -25.37 2.01 22.35
C ASN A 251 -26.64 2.40 21.60
N ILE A 252 -27.73 1.73 21.97
CA ILE A 252 -29.01 1.82 21.28
C ILE A 252 -30.07 2.18 22.31
N ARG A 253 -30.88 3.19 22.00
CA ARG A 253 -32.01 3.64 22.82
C ARG A 253 -33.30 3.03 22.31
N VAL A 254 -34.10 2.51 23.23
CA VAL A 254 -35.49 2.12 22.97
C VAL A 254 -36.32 3.40 22.99
N PRO A 255 -37.02 3.75 21.90
CA PRO A 255 -38.02 4.80 21.97
C PRO A 255 -39.12 4.33 22.93
N GLY A 256 -39.34 5.07 24.00
CA GLY A 256 -40.64 5.02 24.66
C GLY A 256 -41.48 6.14 24.04
N ASP A 257 -42.78 5.92 23.89
CA ASP A 257 -43.69 6.67 23.01
C ASP A 257 -43.71 6.17 21.55
N ILE A 258 -43.91 4.87 21.38
CA ILE A 258 -44.33 4.30 20.10
C ILE A 258 -45.84 4.08 20.21
N ASP A 259 -46.61 4.69 19.31
CA ASP A 259 -48.04 4.42 19.15
C ASP A 259 -48.23 2.96 18.72
N GLY A 260 -48.32 2.06 19.68
CA GLY A 260 -48.48 0.62 19.45
C GLY A 260 -47.85 -0.24 20.54
N PRO A 261 -48.04 -1.58 20.46
CA PRO A 261 -47.32 -2.49 21.33
C PRO A 261 -45.80 -2.31 21.12
N LEU A 262 -45.03 -2.25 22.21
CA LEU A 262 -43.56 -2.20 22.17
C LEU A 262 -42.93 -3.50 21.64
N ASP A 263 -43.76 -4.53 21.43
CA ASP A 263 -43.36 -5.79 20.80
C ASP A 263 -42.98 -5.53 19.33
N GLY A 264 -41.70 -5.70 19.01
CA GLY A 264 -41.15 -5.34 17.69
C GLY A 264 -40.87 -3.85 17.47
N ALA A 265 -40.79 -3.05 18.54
CA ALA A 265 -40.31 -1.67 18.48
C ALA A 265 -38.96 -1.57 17.74
N VAL A 266 -38.83 -0.60 16.83
CA VAL A 266 -37.55 -0.32 16.14
C VAL A 266 -36.71 0.61 17.01
N PHE A 267 -35.47 0.23 17.26
CA PHE A 267 -34.61 0.96 18.17
C PHE A 267 -33.78 2.04 17.44
N MET A 268 -33.38 3.08 18.16
CA MET A 268 -32.60 4.19 17.62
C MET A 268 -31.15 4.14 18.12
N TYR A 269 -30.19 4.31 17.21
CA TYR A 269 -28.80 4.51 17.59
C TYR A 269 -28.63 5.81 18.37
N CYS A 270 -27.86 5.77 19.45
CA CYS A 270 -27.43 6.99 20.13
C CYS A 270 -26.30 7.68 19.36
N ASP A 271 -26.19 9.00 19.49
CA ASP A 271 -25.06 9.75 18.89
C ASP A 271 -23.72 9.36 19.54
N ASP A 272 -23.76 8.99 20.82
CA ASP A 272 -22.58 8.63 21.61
C ASP A 272 -22.50 7.13 21.93
N GLY A 273 -21.27 6.63 22.07
CA GLY A 273 -20.99 5.24 22.51
C GLY A 273 -20.97 4.20 21.40
N ASN A 274 -21.15 4.60 20.14
CA ASN A 274 -21.07 3.73 18.96
C ASN A 274 -19.71 3.89 18.26
N TRP A 275 -18.85 2.86 18.25
CA TRP A 275 -17.55 2.90 17.56
C TRP A 275 -17.04 1.50 17.20
N SER A 276 -16.11 1.42 16.25
CA SER A 276 -15.44 0.16 15.88
C SER A 276 -13.96 0.38 15.60
N THR A 277 -13.11 -0.53 16.08
CA THR A 277 -11.67 -0.56 15.76
C THR A 277 -11.35 -1.36 14.50
#